data_AF-A0A1H7UQE6-F1
#
_entry.id   AF-A0A1H7UQE6-F1
#
_cell.length_a   1.000
_cell.length_b   1.000
_cell.length_c   1.000
_cell.angle_alpha   90.00
_cell.angle_beta   90.00
_cell.angle_gamma   90.00
#
_symmetry.space_group_name_H-M   'P 1'
#
loop_
_entity.id
_entity.type
_entity.pdbx_description
1 polymer ?
#
loop_
_entity_poly.entity_id
_entity_poly.type
_entity_poly.pdbx_seq_one_letter_code
_entity_poly.pdbx_strand_id
1 'polypeptide(L)'
;MHVTDAPDVRRVSVLKATGLIEASIDPAYDTGHGSYRLAQAALVVCITEEGHAEIDRLRGRDGIDASSRKASKAKNLEPLDYLRAIERSAFPLRVEDRQEIGCIEALKQAGFVDAVISPALAWKDAGGEPQELAVIKRITPFGRAQLARGATK
;
A
#
# COMPACT_ATOMS: atom_id res chain seq x y z
N MET A 1 11.69 1.49 14.08
CA MET A 1 11.34 0.23 13.36
C MET A 1 12.63 -0.45 12.90
N HIS A 2 12.81 -1.73 13.19
CA HIS A 2 14.00 -2.50 12.78
C HIS A 2 13.74 -3.21 11.44
N VAL A 3 14.69 -3.11 10.50
CA VAL A 3 14.59 -3.63 9.14
C VAL A 3 15.81 -4.48 8.85
N THR A 4 15.60 -5.74 8.42
CA THR A 4 16.67 -6.72 8.16
C THR A 4 16.62 -7.33 6.76
N ASP A 5 15.57 -7.06 5.99
CA ASP A 5 15.47 -7.50 4.60
C ASP A 5 16.38 -6.64 3.70
N ALA A 6 17.26 -7.27 2.93
CA ALA A 6 18.28 -6.55 2.15
C ALA A 6 17.70 -5.55 1.13
N PRO A 7 16.63 -5.87 0.37
CA PRO A 7 15.87 -4.88 -0.40
C PRO A 7 15.38 -3.69 0.42
N ASP A 8 14.81 -3.91 1.60
CA ASP A 8 14.28 -2.83 2.43
C ASP A 8 15.38 -1.98 3.07
N VAL A 9 16.51 -2.58 3.48
CA VAL A 9 17.69 -1.84 3.96
C VAL A 9 18.21 -0.87 2.89
N ARG A 10 18.20 -1.27 1.60
CA ARG A 10 18.54 -0.37 0.48
C ARG A 10 17.53 0.76 0.29
N ARG A 11 16.23 0.51 0.50
CA ARG A 11 15.22 1.58 0.44
C ARG A 11 15.42 2.57 1.57
N VAL A 12 15.68 2.08 2.78
CA VAL A 12 16.00 2.89 3.95
C VAL A 12 17.25 3.75 3.72
N SER A 13 18.28 3.22 3.07
CA SER A 13 19.48 4.02 2.74
C SER A 13 19.19 5.17 1.79
N VAL A 14 18.37 4.94 0.76
CA VAL A 14 17.95 5.99 -0.17
C VAL A 14 17.12 7.05 0.57
N LEU A 15 16.09 6.64 1.32
CA LEU A 15 15.23 7.57 2.05
C LEU A 15 16.00 8.41 3.08
N LYS A 16 16.98 7.82 3.75
CA LYS A 16 17.89 8.53 4.66
C LYS A 16 18.77 9.52 3.89
N ALA A 17 19.35 9.12 2.76
CA ALA A 17 20.21 9.99 1.94
C ALA A 17 19.45 11.19 1.36
N THR A 18 18.15 11.02 1.05
CA THR A 18 17.27 12.11 0.61
C THR A 18 16.71 12.92 1.77
N GLY A 19 17.04 12.59 3.02
CA GLY A 19 16.55 13.29 4.21
C GLY A 19 15.05 13.15 4.45
N LEU A 20 14.39 12.11 3.91
CA LEU A 20 12.95 11.87 4.11
C LEU A 20 12.68 11.12 5.42
N ILE A 21 13.68 10.41 5.93
CA ILE A 21 13.61 9.71 7.21
C ILE A 21 14.90 9.91 7.99
N GLU A 22 14.79 9.84 9.32
CA GLU A 22 15.93 9.65 10.20
C GLU A 22 16.09 8.16 10.48
N ALA A 23 17.27 7.61 10.19
CA ALA A 23 17.56 6.20 10.39
C ALA A 23 19.03 5.97 10.75
N SER A 24 19.36 4.88 11.43
CA SER A 24 20.71 4.32 11.54
C SER A 24 20.84 3.12 10.61
N ILE A 25 21.98 2.94 9.95
CA ILE A 25 22.20 1.83 9.01
C ILE A 25 23.52 1.20 9.39
N ASP A 26 23.52 -0.13 9.53
CA ASP A 26 24.72 -0.85 9.88
C ASP A 26 25.79 -0.67 8.79
N PRO A 27 27.07 -0.53 9.16
CA PRO A 27 28.14 -0.36 8.18
C PRO A 27 28.16 -1.51 7.18
N ALA A 28 28.22 -1.18 5.90
CA ALA A 28 28.59 -2.12 4.87
C ALA A 28 30.12 -2.22 4.81
N TYR A 29 30.68 -3.42 4.88
CA TYR A 29 32.13 -3.65 4.90
C TYR A 29 32.61 -4.36 3.65
N ASP A 30 33.72 -3.85 3.11
CA ASP A 30 34.48 -4.53 2.07
C ASP A 30 35.22 -5.72 2.69
N THR A 31 35.07 -6.89 2.09
CA THR A 31 35.75 -8.11 2.56
C THR A 31 37.20 -8.20 2.09
N GLY A 32 37.72 -7.19 1.38
CA GLY A 32 39.11 -7.16 0.89
C GLY A 32 39.36 -8.10 -0.31
N HIS A 33 38.36 -8.89 -0.70
CA HIS A 33 38.38 -9.80 -1.86
C HIS A 33 37.52 -9.27 -3.02
N GLY A 34 37.26 -7.96 -3.07
CA GLY A 34 36.40 -7.34 -4.10
C GLY A 34 34.91 -7.68 -3.95
N SER A 35 34.53 -8.35 -2.86
CA SER A 35 33.14 -8.66 -2.52
C SER A 35 32.64 -7.71 -1.43
N TYR A 36 31.82 -6.75 -1.83
CA TYR A 36 31.20 -5.80 -0.91
C TYR A 36 30.05 -6.48 -0.16
N ARG A 37 30.09 -6.52 1.18
CA ARG A 37 28.94 -6.97 1.97
C ARG A 37 28.02 -5.79 2.22
N LEU A 38 26.77 -5.94 1.79
CA LEU A 38 25.71 -4.98 2.03
C LEU A 38 25.42 -4.84 3.53
N ALA A 39 24.96 -3.65 3.92
CA ALA A 39 24.40 -3.40 5.25
C ALA A 39 23.29 -4.43 5.53
N GLN A 40 23.37 -5.09 6.68
CA GLN A 40 22.47 -6.20 7.03
C GLN A 40 21.21 -5.74 7.74
N ALA A 41 21.27 -4.57 8.39
CA ALA A 41 20.12 -4.02 9.08
C ALA A 41 20.12 -2.49 9.06
N ALA A 42 18.93 -1.95 9.31
CA ALA A 42 18.71 -0.54 9.55
C ALA A 42 17.65 -0.33 10.62
N LEU A 43 17.80 0.76 11.38
CA LEU A 43 16.86 1.21 12.39
C LEU A 43 16.27 2.55 11.98
N VAL A 44 15.02 2.57 11.57
CA VAL A 44 14.28 3.81 11.29
C VAL A 44 13.82 4.43 12.61
N VAL A 45 14.17 5.69 12.82
CA VAL A 45 13.82 6.48 14.02
C VAL A 45 12.50 7.19 13.79
N CYS A 46 12.42 8.06 12.78
CA CYS A 46 11.23 8.83 12.44
C CYS A 46 11.22 9.25 10.96
N ILE A 47 10.08 9.78 10.52
CA ILE A 47 9.95 10.50 9.25
C ILE A 47 10.28 11.97 9.52
N THR A 48 11.04 12.62 8.65
CA THR A 48 11.39 14.04 8.78
C THR A 48 10.25 14.93 8.29
N GLU A 49 10.34 16.24 8.53
CA GLU A 49 9.37 17.21 8.02
C GLU A 49 9.32 17.20 6.47
N GLU A 50 10.48 17.08 5.82
CA GLU A 50 10.59 16.91 4.38
C GLU A 50 9.93 15.62 3.90
N GLY A 51 10.09 14.53 4.67
CA GLY A 51 9.43 13.26 4.45
C GLY A 51 7.91 13.37 4.48
N HIS A 52 7.37 14.05 5.49
CA HIS A 52 5.94 14.31 5.61
C HIS A 52 5.42 15.17 4.45
N ALA A 53 6.13 16.24 4.09
CA ALA A 53 5.77 17.10 2.96
C ALA A 53 5.80 16.35 1.61
N GLU A 54 6.73 15.41 1.41
CA GLU A 54 6.76 14.55 0.22
C GLU A 54 5.57 13.58 0.19
N ILE A 55 5.23 12.96 1.33
CA ILE A 55 4.06 12.08 1.44
C ILE A 55 2.77 12.84 1.10
N ASP A 56 2.61 14.06 1.61
CA ASP A 56 1.42 14.88 1.35
C ASP A 56 1.35 15.33 -0.13
N ARG A 57 2.48 15.64 -0.76
CA ARG A 57 2.54 15.92 -2.20
C ARG A 57 2.14 14.71 -3.04
N LEU A 58 2.61 13.51 -2.68
CA LEU A 58 2.23 12.27 -3.37
C LEU A 58 0.74 11.97 -3.20
N ARG A 59 0.21 12.14 -1.97
CA ARG A 59 -1.24 11.99 -1.69
C ARG A 59 -2.09 13.00 -2.43
N GLY A 60 -1.64 14.25 -2.55
CA GLY A 60 -2.35 15.30 -3.30
C GLY A 60 -2.38 15.04 -4.81
N ARG A 61 -1.39 14.32 -5.35
CA ARG A 61 -1.32 13.97 -6.77
C ARG A 61 -2.25 12.79 -7.13
N ASP A 62 -2.49 11.88 -6.21
CA ASP A 62 -3.54 10.84 -6.33
C ASP A 62 -4.95 11.40 -6.07
N GLY A 63 -5.07 12.61 -5.51
CA GLY A 63 -6.34 13.25 -5.15
C GLY A 63 -7.11 13.91 -6.30
N ILE A 64 -6.56 14.00 -7.52
CA ILE A 64 -7.22 14.68 -8.65
C ILE A 64 -8.19 13.75 -9.41
N ASP A 65 -8.09 12.42 -9.28
CA ASP A 65 -9.02 11.46 -9.89
C ASP A 65 -9.98 10.77 -8.90
N ALA A 66 -9.94 11.14 -7.62
CA ALA A 66 -10.85 10.59 -6.60
C ALA A 66 -12.27 11.20 -6.63
N SER A 67 -12.54 12.12 -7.56
CA SER A 67 -13.81 12.85 -7.63
C SER A 67 -14.62 12.56 -8.89
N SER A 68 -14.78 11.27 -9.24
CA SER A 68 -15.94 10.86 -10.04
C SER A 68 -16.28 9.39 -9.81
N ARG A 69 -16.94 9.11 -8.70
CA ARG A 69 -17.95 8.05 -8.60
C ARG A 69 -18.81 8.27 -7.34
N LYS A 70 -19.56 9.37 -7.34
CA LYS A 70 -20.87 9.37 -6.66
C LYS A 70 -21.77 8.37 -7.39
N ALA A 71 -21.68 7.10 -7.05
CA ALA A 71 -22.66 6.07 -7.36
C ALA A 71 -23.12 5.50 -6.02
N SER A 72 -23.97 6.23 -5.31
CA SER A 72 -25.40 5.90 -5.22
C SER A 72 -25.68 4.62 -4.43
N LYS A 73 -26.15 4.82 -3.19
CA LYS A 73 -27.15 4.01 -2.47
C LYS A 73 -26.91 2.50 -2.41
N ALA A 74 -26.55 2.05 -1.20
CA ALA A 74 -27.11 0.88 -0.51
C ALA A 74 -27.74 -0.19 -1.43
N LYS A 75 -26.88 -0.94 -2.11
CA LYS A 75 -27.13 -2.33 -2.48
C LYS A 75 -26.00 -3.11 -1.81
N ASN A 76 -26.30 -4.27 -1.24
CA ASN A 76 -25.28 -5.21 -0.76
C ASN A 76 -24.16 -5.25 -1.80
N LEU A 77 -23.00 -4.70 -1.46
CA LEU A 77 -21.86 -4.70 -2.34
C LEU A 77 -21.36 -6.14 -2.35
N GLU A 78 -21.73 -6.88 -3.38
CA GLU A 78 -21.28 -8.26 -3.54
C GLU A 78 -19.80 -8.24 -3.97
N PRO A 79 -18.91 -9.03 -3.34
CA PRO A 79 -17.48 -8.97 -3.61
C PRO A 79 -17.11 -9.12 -5.09
N LEU A 80 -17.84 -9.96 -5.84
CA LEU A 80 -17.60 -10.15 -7.28
C LEU A 80 -18.05 -8.96 -8.14
N ASP A 81 -19.05 -8.20 -7.69
CA ASP A 81 -19.44 -6.97 -8.37
C ASP A 81 -18.41 -5.86 -8.11
N TYR A 82 -17.84 -5.83 -6.90
CA TYR A 82 -16.70 -4.97 -6.59
C TYR A 82 -15.47 -5.31 -7.46
N LEU A 83 -15.16 -6.62 -7.61
CA LEU A 83 -14.07 -7.07 -8.49
C LEU A 83 -14.26 -6.60 -9.95
N ARG A 84 -15.50 -6.62 -10.46
CA ARG A 84 -15.84 -6.09 -11.78
C ARG A 84 -15.68 -4.57 -11.84
N ALA A 85 -16.11 -3.86 -10.81
CA ALA A 85 -16.00 -2.40 -10.76
C ALA A 85 -14.54 -1.91 -10.79
N ILE A 86 -13.60 -2.68 -10.24
CA ILE A 86 -12.17 -2.35 -10.20
C ILE A 86 -11.34 -2.97 -11.35
N GLU A 87 -11.96 -3.72 -12.27
CA GLU A 87 -11.26 -4.43 -13.36
C GLU A 87 -10.34 -3.51 -14.18
N ARG A 88 -10.83 -2.30 -14.47
CA ARG A 88 -10.16 -1.28 -15.28
C ARG A 88 -9.54 -0.15 -14.45
N SER A 89 -9.50 -0.30 -13.13
CA SER A 89 -8.85 0.69 -12.28
C SER A 89 -7.33 0.64 -12.44
N ALA A 90 -6.69 1.80 -12.25
CA ALA A 90 -5.25 1.85 -12.08
C ALA A 90 -4.88 1.28 -10.71
N PHE A 91 -3.71 0.62 -10.63
CA PHE A 91 -3.18 0.07 -9.39
C PHE A 91 -1.83 0.73 -9.05
N PRO A 92 -1.53 0.94 -7.76
CA PRO A 92 -2.29 0.51 -6.58
C PRO A 92 -3.59 1.31 -6.34
N LEU A 93 -4.64 0.65 -5.87
CA LEU A 93 -5.94 1.26 -5.54
C LEU A 93 -6.11 1.36 -4.03
N ARG A 94 -6.28 2.58 -3.52
CA ARG A 94 -6.48 2.87 -2.10
C ARG A 94 -7.97 3.00 -1.77
N VAL A 95 -8.41 2.37 -0.69
CA VAL A 95 -9.82 2.26 -0.31
C VAL A 95 -9.98 2.46 1.20
N GLU A 96 -10.84 3.39 1.58
CA GLU A 96 -11.11 3.80 2.97
C GLU A 96 -12.57 3.52 3.38
N ASP A 97 -13.42 3.15 2.43
CA ASP A 97 -14.82 2.80 2.71
C ASP A 97 -14.90 1.40 3.34
N ARG A 98 -15.58 1.31 4.49
CA ARG A 98 -15.66 0.07 5.27
C ARG A 98 -16.41 -1.06 4.56
N GLN A 99 -17.43 -0.76 3.76
CA GLN A 99 -18.15 -1.79 3.01
C GLN A 99 -17.30 -2.33 1.87
N GLU A 100 -16.58 -1.44 1.19
CA GLU A 100 -15.62 -1.84 0.15
C GLU A 100 -14.45 -2.64 0.73
N ILE A 101 -13.92 -2.27 1.90
CA ILE A 101 -12.86 -3.00 2.60
C ILE A 101 -13.30 -4.44 2.91
N GLY A 102 -14.54 -4.64 3.36
CA GLY A 102 -15.08 -6.00 3.55
C GLY A 102 -15.14 -6.82 2.25
N CYS A 103 -15.45 -6.19 1.11
CA CYS A 103 -15.38 -6.85 -0.19
C CYS A 103 -13.94 -7.22 -0.57
N ILE A 104 -13.00 -6.30 -0.35
CA ILE A 104 -11.58 -6.52 -0.63
C ILE A 104 -11.04 -7.67 0.23
N GLU A 105 -11.47 -7.77 1.49
CA GLU A 105 -11.10 -8.87 2.36
C GLU A 105 -11.58 -10.21 1.80
N ALA A 106 -12.86 -10.32 1.42
CA ALA A 106 -13.40 -11.53 0.80
C ALA A 106 -12.69 -11.88 -0.51
N LEU A 107 -12.42 -10.89 -1.37
CA LEU A 107 -11.69 -11.08 -2.62
C LEU A 107 -10.23 -11.53 -2.40
N LYS A 108 -9.59 -11.00 -1.36
CA LYS A 108 -8.23 -11.38 -0.96
C LYS A 108 -8.21 -12.81 -0.44
N GLN A 109 -9.15 -13.18 0.43
CA GLN A 109 -9.29 -14.55 0.94
C GLN A 109 -9.55 -15.56 -0.17
N ALA A 110 -10.34 -15.17 -1.20
CA ALA A 110 -10.58 -15.97 -2.39
C ALA A 110 -9.40 -15.99 -3.39
N GLY A 111 -8.33 -15.21 -3.15
CA GLY A 111 -7.15 -15.14 -4.02
C GLY A 111 -7.35 -14.38 -5.33
N PHE A 112 -8.42 -13.59 -5.46
CA PHE A 112 -8.70 -12.81 -6.67
C PHE A 112 -7.91 -11.51 -6.74
N VAL A 113 -7.50 -10.95 -5.60
CA VAL A 113 -6.71 -9.72 -5.52
C VAL A 113 -5.51 -9.90 -4.60
N ASP A 114 -4.44 -9.16 -4.90
CA ASP A 114 -3.29 -8.98 -4.03
C ASP A 114 -3.48 -7.65 -3.31
N ALA A 115 -3.84 -7.69 -2.02
CA ALA A 115 -4.20 -6.51 -1.25
C ALA A 115 -3.63 -6.54 0.17
N VAL A 116 -3.35 -5.36 0.72
CA VAL A 116 -2.97 -5.16 2.12
C VAL A 116 -4.11 -4.41 2.81
N ILE A 117 -4.61 -4.96 3.92
CA ILE A 117 -5.66 -4.34 4.73
C ILE A 117 -5.00 -4.00 6.06
N SER A 118 -4.98 -2.72 6.39
CA SER A 118 -4.49 -2.23 7.67
C SER A 118 -5.67 -2.14 8.63
N PRO A 119 -5.54 -2.70 9.85
CA PRO A 119 -6.57 -2.51 10.88
C PRO A 119 -6.74 -1.01 11.18
N ALA A 120 -7.90 -0.63 11.70
CA ALA A 120 -8.19 0.75 12.10
C ALA A 120 -7.18 1.21 13.16
N LEU A 121 -6.10 1.85 12.74
CA LEU A 121 -5.12 2.40 13.64
C LEU A 121 -5.62 3.79 14.03
N ALA A 122 -5.95 3.97 15.31
CA ALA A 122 -6.13 5.29 15.89
C ALA A 122 -4.80 6.05 15.72
N TRP A 123 -4.68 6.86 14.68
CA TRP A 123 -3.53 7.73 14.53
C TRP A 123 -3.55 8.72 15.70
N LYS A 124 -2.42 8.80 16.39
CA LYS A 124 -2.23 9.56 17.64
C LYS A 124 -2.09 11.06 17.36
N ASP A 125 -2.79 11.58 16.38
CA ASP A 125 -2.81 13.01 16.05
C ASP A 125 -4.27 13.47 16.00
N ALA A 126 -4.65 14.16 17.08
CA ALA A 126 -5.77 15.07 17.24
C ALA A 126 -7.04 14.80 16.39
N GLY A 127 -7.92 13.93 16.89
CA GLY A 127 -9.37 14.01 16.63
C GLY A 127 -9.94 13.28 15.41
N GLY A 128 -9.13 12.54 14.65
CA GLY A 128 -9.62 11.69 13.56
C GLY A 128 -10.19 10.35 14.06
N GLU A 129 -11.37 9.97 13.59
CA GLU A 129 -11.92 8.62 13.79
C GLU A 129 -10.96 7.57 13.22
N PRO A 130 -10.74 6.43 13.90
CA PRO A 130 -9.86 5.38 13.39
C PRO A 130 -10.42 4.82 12.07
N GLN A 131 -9.70 5.03 10.97
CA GLN A 131 -10.14 4.65 9.64
C GLN A 131 -9.38 3.40 9.16
N GLU A 132 -10.13 2.35 8.81
CA GLU A 132 -9.57 1.17 8.16
C GLU A 132 -9.07 1.55 6.75
N LEU A 133 -7.99 0.91 6.30
CA LEU A 133 -7.38 1.22 5.02
C LEU A 133 -7.02 -0.05 4.27
N ALA A 134 -7.58 -0.24 3.08
CA ALA A 134 -7.17 -1.27 2.13
C ALA A 134 -6.38 -0.68 0.96
N VAL A 135 -5.33 -1.36 0.55
CA VAL A 135 -4.55 -1.06 -0.66
C VAL A 135 -4.49 -2.30 -1.53
N ILE A 136 -5.13 -2.25 -2.69
CA ILE A 136 -5.09 -3.31 -3.69
C ILE A 136 -3.88 -3.04 -4.59
N LYS A 137 -2.91 -3.96 -4.62
CA LYS A 137 -1.72 -3.86 -5.47
C LYS A 137 -2.01 -4.25 -6.92
N ARG A 138 -2.91 -5.23 -7.12
CA ARG A 138 -3.35 -5.73 -8.44
C ARG A 138 -4.48 -6.75 -8.30
N ILE A 139 -5.18 -7.01 -9.40
CA ILE A 139 -5.98 -8.23 -9.59
C ILE A 139 -5.04 -9.38 -9.97
N THR A 140 -5.20 -10.54 -9.34
CA THR A 140 -4.38 -11.74 -9.63
C THR A 140 -4.77 -12.35 -10.97
N PRO A 141 -3.93 -13.20 -11.59
CA PRO A 141 -4.32 -13.97 -12.77
C PRO A 141 -5.60 -14.79 -12.56
N PHE A 142 -5.80 -15.32 -11.34
CA PHE A 142 -7.01 -16.06 -10.96
C PHE A 142 -8.25 -15.16 -10.93
N GLY A 143 -8.14 -13.95 -10.36
CA GLY A 143 -9.20 -12.94 -10.40
C GLY A 143 -9.56 -12.49 -11.82
N ARG A 144 -8.55 -12.29 -12.68
CA ARG A 144 -8.79 -11.96 -14.10
C ARG A 144 -9.48 -13.08 -14.87
N ALA A 145 -9.11 -14.34 -14.61
CA ALA A 145 -9.81 -15.48 -15.19
C ALA A 145 -11.28 -15.55 -14.73
N GLN A 146 -11.56 -15.20 -13.47
CA GLN A 146 -12.92 -15.11 -12.96
C GLN A 146 -13.74 -14.02 -13.65
N LEU A 147 -13.13 -12.86 -13.90
CA LEU A 147 -13.75 -11.77 -14.65
C LEU A 147 -14.07 -12.18 -16.10
N ALA A 148 -13.12 -12.84 -16.78
CA ALA A 148 -13.33 -13.35 -18.13
C ALA A 148 -14.49 -14.36 -18.21
N ARG A 149 -14.64 -15.24 -17.20
CA ARG A 149 -15.76 -16.20 -17.11
C ARG A 149 -17.12 -15.54 -16.86
N GLY A 150 -17.14 -14.41 -16.16
CA GLY A 150 -18.37 -13.66 -15.88
C GLY A 150 -18.87 -12.81 -17.06
N ALA A 151 -18.01 -12.54 -18.05
CA ALA A 151 -18.33 -11.73 -19.23
C ALA A 151 -19.00 -12.53 -20.37
N THR A 152 -19.03 -13.86 -20.29
CA THR A 152 -19.58 -14.75 -21.32
C THR A 152 -21.04 -15.14 -21.07
N LYS A 153 -21.87 -14.25 -20.48
CA LYS A 153 -23.27 -14.53 -20.20
C LYS A 153 -24.20 -13.52 -20.86
#